data_AF-A0A2R6KVV5-F1
#
_entry.id   AF-A0A2R6KVV5-F1
#
_cell.length_a   1.000
_cell.length_b   1.000
_cell.length_c   1.000
_cell.angle_alpha   90.00
_cell.angle_beta   90.00
_cell.angle_gamma   90.00
#
_symmetry.space_group_name_H-M   'P 1'
#
loop_
_entity.id
_entity.type
_entity.pdbx_description
1 polymer ?
#
loop_
_entity_poly.entity_id
_entity_poly.type
_entity_poly.pdbx_seq_one_letter_code
_entity_poly.pdbx_strand_id
1 'polypeptide(L)'
;MTDTTTTRRDTRERESEQQESDQSQGLVCPECGGNLVSDAEHGETVCEECGLVVEEDEIDPGPEWRAFDAREKDEKSRVGAPTTNMMHDKGLSTNIGWQDKDAYGNALSSRQREKMQRLRTWNERFRTRDSKERNLKQALGEIDRMASALGLPENVRETASVIYRRALDEDLLPGRSI
;
A
#
# COMPACT_ATOMS: atom_id res chain seq x y z
N MET A 1 -5.11 -36.04 3.11
CA MET A 1 -5.92 -34.93 3.65
C MET A 1 -5.21 -33.62 3.31
N THR A 2 -5.24 -33.22 2.03
CA THR A 2 -4.37 -32.13 1.53
C THR A 2 -5.03 -31.26 0.46
N ASP A 3 -6.31 -31.46 0.14
CA ASP A 3 -6.97 -30.74 -0.97
C ASP A 3 -7.68 -29.44 -0.59
N THR A 4 -7.90 -29.16 0.70
CA THR A 4 -8.69 -27.98 1.12
C THR A 4 -7.94 -26.65 0.95
N THR A 5 -6.60 -26.69 0.90
CA THR A 5 -5.76 -25.48 0.82
C THR A 5 -5.65 -24.94 -0.60
N THR A 6 -5.64 -25.83 -1.60
CA THR A 6 -5.55 -25.46 -3.02
C THR A 6 -6.85 -24.82 -3.50
N THR A 7 -8.01 -25.40 -3.13
CA THR A 7 -9.33 -24.86 -3.51
C THR A 7 -9.57 -23.45 -2.97
N ARG A 8 -9.06 -23.13 -1.77
CA ARG A 8 -9.20 -21.80 -1.15
C ARG A 8 -8.34 -20.71 -1.79
N ARG A 9 -7.26 -21.09 -2.46
CA ARG A 9 -6.35 -20.16 -3.15
C ARG A 9 -6.93 -19.79 -4.52
N ASP A 10 -7.37 -20.81 -5.26
CA ASP A 10 -8.10 -20.68 -6.52
C ASP A 10 -9.37 -19.82 -6.39
N THR A 11 -10.14 -19.96 -5.30
CA THR A 11 -11.34 -19.14 -5.09
C THR A 11 -11.00 -17.67 -4.83
N ARG A 12 -9.91 -17.37 -4.12
CA ARG A 12 -9.51 -15.98 -3.81
C ARG A 12 -8.93 -15.27 -5.03
N GLU A 13 -8.16 -15.98 -5.85
CA GLU A 13 -7.60 -15.44 -7.09
C GLU A 13 -8.73 -15.14 -8.10
N ARG A 14 -9.73 -16.03 -8.21
CA ARG A 14 -10.94 -15.77 -9.01
C ARG A 14 -11.79 -14.62 -8.47
N GLU A 15 -11.97 -14.51 -7.15
CA GLU A 15 -12.70 -13.39 -6.54
C GLU A 15 -12.01 -12.04 -6.79
N SER A 16 -10.67 -11.98 -6.77
CA SER A 16 -9.92 -10.75 -7.10
C SER A 16 -9.96 -10.39 -8.58
N GLU A 17 -9.87 -11.36 -9.48
CA GLU A 17 -10.00 -11.14 -10.93
C GLU A 17 -11.43 -10.72 -11.32
N GLN A 18 -12.44 -11.20 -10.59
CA GLN A 18 -13.83 -10.84 -10.77
C GLN A 18 -14.14 -9.44 -10.21
N GLN A 19 -13.49 -9.01 -9.12
CA GLN A 19 -13.58 -7.65 -8.59
C GLN A 19 -12.86 -6.60 -9.47
N GLU A 20 -11.72 -6.92 -10.07
CA GLU A 20 -11.04 -6.00 -11.01
C GLU A 20 -11.75 -5.88 -12.36
N SER A 21 -12.47 -6.93 -12.81
CA SER A 21 -13.21 -6.88 -14.08
C SER A 21 -14.57 -6.17 -13.98
N ASP A 22 -15.20 -6.10 -12.80
CA ASP A 22 -16.49 -5.41 -12.64
C ASP A 22 -16.37 -3.88 -12.56
N GLN A 23 -15.22 -3.34 -12.16
CA GLN A 23 -15.02 -1.87 -12.08
C GLN A 23 -14.74 -1.19 -13.43
N SER A 24 -14.79 -1.95 -14.53
CA SER A 24 -14.58 -1.42 -15.89
C SER A 24 -15.66 -1.85 -16.89
N GLN A 25 -16.82 -2.31 -16.40
CA GLN A 25 -18.01 -2.33 -17.24
C GLN A 25 -18.43 -0.88 -17.47
N GLY A 26 -18.29 -0.42 -18.72
CA GLY A 26 -18.34 1.00 -19.09
C GLY A 26 -19.56 1.74 -18.55
N LEU A 27 -19.34 3.02 -18.23
CA LEU A 27 -20.28 4.07 -17.83
C LEU A 27 -21.37 4.31 -18.90
N VAL A 28 -22.19 3.29 -19.17
CA VAL A 28 -23.22 3.30 -20.22
C VAL A 28 -24.58 3.21 -19.56
N CYS A 29 -25.45 4.15 -19.91
CA CYS A 29 -26.79 4.23 -19.37
C CYS A 29 -27.63 3.01 -19.79
N PRO A 30 -28.29 2.31 -18.86
CA PRO A 30 -29.10 1.13 -19.16
C PRO A 30 -30.37 1.45 -19.98
N GLU A 31 -30.85 2.69 -19.96
CA GLU A 31 -32.09 3.11 -20.65
C GLU A 31 -31.85 3.60 -22.08
N CYS A 32 -30.80 4.40 -22.30
CA CYS A 32 -30.55 5.05 -23.60
C CYS A 32 -29.22 4.70 -24.25
N GLY A 33 -28.32 4.01 -23.54
CA GLY A 33 -26.96 3.74 -24.02
C GLY A 33 -26.03 4.96 -24.03
N GLY A 34 -26.48 6.11 -23.51
CA GLY A 34 -25.68 7.33 -23.37
C GLY A 34 -24.63 7.24 -22.27
N ASN A 35 -23.73 8.23 -22.21
CA ASN A 35 -22.66 8.26 -21.21
C ASN A 35 -23.20 8.63 -19.82
N LEU A 36 -22.65 7.98 -18.79
CA LEU A 36 -22.85 8.34 -17.39
C LEU A 36 -21.72 9.25 -16.90
N VAL A 37 -22.08 10.26 -16.10
CA VAL A 37 -21.18 11.22 -15.47
C VAL A 37 -21.45 11.25 -13.98
N SER A 38 -20.39 11.17 -13.18
CA SER A 38 -20.47 11.34 -11.72
C SER A 38 -20.52 12.83 -11.38
N ASP A 39 -21.58 13.22 -10.68
CA ASP A 39 -21.77 14.51 -10.04
C ASP A 39 -21.32 14.42 -8.58
N ALA A 40 -20.08 14.87 -8.34
CA ALA A 40 -19.47 14.87 -7.02
C ALA A 40 -20.12 15.85 -6.02
N GLU A 41 -20.89 16.86 -6.46
CA GLU A 41 -21.57 17.78 -5.53
C GLU A 41 -22.79 17.11 -4.88
N HIS A 42 -23.48 16.26 -5.66
CA HIS A 42 -24.68 15.55 -5.21
C HIS A 42 -24.40 14.09 -4.79
N GLY A 43 -23.24 13.55 -5.18
CA GLY A 43 -22.88 12.14 -4.92
C GLY A 43 -23.68 11.17 -5.79
N GLU A 44 -23.98 11.57 -7.02
CA GLU A 44 -24.87 10.85 -7.93
C GLU A 44 -24.18 10.58 -9.27
N THR A 45 -24.42 9.42 -9.87
CA THR A 45 -24.00 9.13 -11.25
C THR A 45 -25.20 9.25 -12.18
N VAL A 46 -25.15 10.23 -13.09
CA VAL A 46 -26.27 10.65 -13.93
C VAL A 46 -25.95 10.49 -15.41
N CYS A 47 -26.94 10.07 -16.20
CA CYS A 47 -26.82 10.10 -17.66
C CYS A 47 -27.00 11.51 -18.21
N GLU A 48 -26.04 12.00 -18.99
CA GLU A 48 -26.13 13.33 -19.63
C GLU A 48 -27.27 13.43 -20.67
N GLU A 49 -27.66 12.31 -21.29
CA GLU A 49 -28.62 12.31 -22.39
C GLU A 49 -30.07 12.19 -21.92
N CYS A 50 -30.36 11.31 -20.97
CA CYS A 50 -31.73 11.05 -20.49
C CYS A 50 -32.00 11.50 -19.05
N GLY A 51 -30.96 11.93 -18.31
CA GLY A 51 -31.09 12.38 -16.92
C GLY A 51 -31.36 11.26 -15.90
N LEU A 52 -31.20 9.99 -16.30
CA LEU A 52 -31.33 8.87 -15.38
C LEU A 52 -30.20 8.88 -14.35
N VAL A 53 -30.55 8.88 -13.07
CA VAL A 53 -29.63 8.60 -11.97
C VAL A 53 -29.48 7.08 -11.85
N VAL A 54 -28.26 6.58 -12.01
CA VAL A 54 -27.93 5.15 -12.02
C VAL A 54 -27.37 4.71 -10.67
N GLU A 55 -26.63 5.58 -10.00
CA GLU A 55 -26.13 5.37 -8.65
C GLU A 55 -26.32 6.64 -7.82
N GLU A 56 -26.67 6.47 -6.55
CA GLU A 56 -26.85 7.50 -5.53
C GLU A 56 -25.94 7.15 -4.34
N ASP A 57 -25.63 8.12 -3.47
CA ASP A 57 -24.78 7.96 -2.28
C ASP A 57 -23.31 7.56 -2.59
N GLU A 58 -22.70 8.15 -3.62
CA GLU A 58 -21.27 7.94 -3.90
C GLU A 58 -20.42 8.38 -2.69
N ILE A 59 -19.66 7.44 -2.14
CA ILE A 59 -18.78 7.69 -0.99
C ILE A 59 -17.50 8.34 -1.49
N ASP A 60 -17.20 9.57 -1.04
CA ASP A 60 -15.89 10.19 -1.25
C ASP A 60 -14.81 9.42 -0.45
N PRO A 61 -13.87 8.71 -1.10
CA PRO A 61 -12.78 8.00 -0.42
C PRO A 61 -11.66 8.95 0.04
N GLY A 62 -11.79 10.25 -0.25
CA GLY A 62 -10.85 11.30 0.11
C GLY A 62 -10.75 11.55 1.61
N PRO A 63 -9.74 12.34 2.04
CA PRO A 63 -9.59 12.70 3.44
C PRO A 63 -10.78 13.52 3.93
N GLU A 64 -11.45 13.07 4.99
CA GLU A 64 -12.49 13.84 5.68
C GLU A 64 -11.98 15.19 6.23
N TRP A 65 -10.66 15.34 6.36
CA TRP A 65 -9.98 16.51 6.89
C TRP A 65 -9.24 17.28 5.79
N ARG A 66 -9.21 18.61 5.90
CA ARG A 66 -8.35 19.47 5.07
C ARG A 66 -7.04 19.79 5.78
N ALA A 67 -5.93 19.66 5.08
CA ALA A 67 -4.62 20.12 5.51
C ALA A 67 -3.95 20.91 4.38
N PHE A 68 -3.25 21.97 4.75
CA PHE A 68 -2.54 22.84 3.81
C PHE A 68 -1.05 22.51 3.71
N ASP A 69 -0.51 21.83 4.73
CA ASP A 69 0.86 21.36 4.75
C ASP A 69 0.98 19.91 5.25
N ALA A 70 2.16 19.32 5.04
CA ALA A 70 2.43 17.93 5.39
C ALA A 70 2.35 17.65 6.90
N ARG A 71 2.67 18.62 7.75
CA ARG A 71 2.65 18.45 9.20
C ARG A 71 1.22 18.46 9.73
N GLU A 72 0.40 19.37 9.22
CA GLU A 72 -1.02 19.43 9.52
C GLU A 72 -1.73 18.15 9.05
N LYS A 73 -1.31 17.58 7.92
CA LYS A 73 -1.77 16.28 7.44
C LYS A 73 -1.42 15.16 8.43
N ASP A 74 -0.18 15.08 8.90
CA ASP A 74 0.23 14.06 9.87
C ASP A 74 -0.47 14.21 11.23
N GLU A 75 -0.77 15.44 11.66
CA GLU A 75 -1.47 15.71 12.92
C GLU A 75 -2.98 15.39 12.84
N LYS A 76 -3.63 15.65 11.69
CA LYS A 76 -5.08 15.44 11.49
C LYS A 76 -5.43 14.04 11.01
N SER A 77 -4.49 13.34 10.38
CA SER A 77 -4.72 11.98 9.91
C SER A 77 -5.04 11.05 11.08
N ARG A 78 -6.19 10.39 11.00
CA ARG A 78 -6.54 9.31 11.94
C ARG A 78 -5.76 8.02 11.67
N VAL A 79 -5.18 7.91 10.48
CA VAL A 79 -4.43 6.75 10.03
C VAL A 79 -2.94 7.07 9.96
N GLY A 80 -2.12 6.02 9.91
CA GLY A 80 -0.68 6.15 9.74
C GLY A 80 -0.27 6.63 8.35
N ALA A 81 1.02 6.47 8.06
CA ALA A 81 1.59 6.78 6.75
C ALA A 81 0.90 6.00 5.61
N PRO A 82 0.83 6.58 4.39
CA PRO A 82 0.31 5.87 3.23
C PRO A 82 1.16 4.64 2.91
N THR A 83 0.55 3.69 2.21
CA THR A 83 1.29 2.52 1.71
C THR A 83 2.18 2.92 0.54
N THR A 84 3.29 2.22 0.35
CA THR A 84 4.26 2.49 -0.73
C THR A 84 4.83 1.20 -1.29
N ASN A 85 5.10 1.15 -2.59
CA ASN A 85 5.72 -0.04 -3.17
C ASN A 85 7.21 -0.17 -2.82
N MET A 86 7.83 0.90 -2.32
CA MET A 86 9.24 0.99 -1.95
C MET A 86 9.60 0.22 -0.67
N MET A 87 8.61 -0.22 0.11
CA MET A 87 8.83 -1.08 1.28
C MET A 87 8.32 -2.48 1.02
N HIS A 88 9.04 -3.53 1.46
CA HIS A 88 8.68 -4.94 1.22
C HIS A 88 7.22 -5.30 1.58
N ASP A 89 6.76 -4.84 2.73
CA ASP A 89 5.43 -5.01 3.33
C ASP A 89 4.47 -3.85 3.03
N LYS A 90 4.80 -3.04 2.03
CA LYS A 90 4.07 -1.83 1.64
C LYS A 90 3.92 -0.77 2.75
N GLY A 91 4.77 -0.81 3.79
CA GLY A 91 4.73 0.15 4.90
C GLY A 91 3.76 -0.23 6.02
N LEU A 92 3.26 -1.47 6.04
CA LEU A 92 2.32 -1.94 7.07
C LEU A 92 3.00 -2.22 8.42
N SER A 93 4.31 -2.47 8.46
CA SER A 93 5.03 -2.70 9.72
C SER A 93 5.56 -1.42 10.37
N THR A 94 5.50 -1.37 11.69
CA THR A 94 6.07 -0.28 12.48
C THR A 94 7.55 -0.51 12.79
N ASN A 95 8.33 0.59 12.77
CA ASN A 95 9.73 0.63 13.21
C ASN A 95 9.81 1.14 14.66
N ILE A 96 10.58 0.46 15.51
CA ILE A 96 10.94 0.99 16.82
C ILE A 96 12.21 1.85 16.67
N GLY A 97 12.08 3.17 16.88
CA GLY A 97 13.17 4.14 16.74
C GLY A 97 14.40 3.84 17.59
N TRP A 98 15.57 4.26 17.12
CA TRP A 98 16.88 4.02 17.75
C TRP A 98 17.26 5.06 18.81
N GLN A 99 16.56 6.20 18.86
CA GLN A 99 16.97 7.40 19.59
C GLN A 99 16.95 7.29 21.12
N ASP A 100 16.60 6.12 21.68
CA ASP A 100 16.52 5.84 23.13
C ASP A 100 15.84 6.95 23.95
N LYS A 101 14.81 7.55 23.35
CA LYS A 101 13.97 8.60 23.93
C LYS A 101 12.50 8.18 23.94
N ASP A 102 11.75 8.69 24.91
CA ASP A 102 10.30 8.54 24.95
C ASP A 102 9.59 9.54 24.03
N ALA A 103 8.25 9.47 23.96
CA ALA A 103 7.42 10.35 23.13
C ALA A 103 7.49 11.83 23.54
N TYR A 104 7.91 12.11 24.78
CA TYR A 104 8.10 13.46 25.30
C TYR A 104 9.55 13.95 25.12
N GLY A 105 10.42 13.14 24.52
CA GLY A 105 11.83 13.46 24.25
C GLY A 105 12.79 13.17 25.42
N ASN A 106 12.31 12.58 26.52
CA ASN A 106 13.17 12.24 27.66
C ASN A 106 14.01 11.00 27.35
N ALA A 107 15.27 11.00 27.82
CA ALA A 107 16.14 9.85 27.69
C ALA A 107 15.62 8.66 28.51
N LEU A 108 15.60 7.49 27.90
CA LEU A 108 15.21 6.26 28.58
C LEU A 108 16.21 5.89 29.68
N SER A 109 15.71 5.33 30.78
CA SER A 109 16.57 4.72 31.82
C SER A 109 17.32 3.51 31.27
N SER A 110 18.44 3.12 31.90
CA SER A 110 19.24 1.97 31.45
C SER A 110 18.42 0.68 31.33
N ARG A 111 17.51 0.43 32.28
CA ARG A 111 16.60 -0.73 32.26
C ARG A 111 15.62 -0.66 31.08
N GLN A 112 15.09 0.52 30.78
CA GLN A 112 14.19 0.71 29.64
C GLN A 112 14.93 0.58 28.31
N ARG A 113 16.16 1.08 28.20
CA ARG A 113 16.99 0.90 26.99
C ARG A 113 17.23 -0.57 26.70
N GLU A 114 17.58 -1.36 27.72
CA GLU A 114 17.78 -2.80 27.54
C GLU A 114 16.48 -3.49 27.08
N LYS A 115 15.32 -3.12 27.66
CA LYS A 115 14.02 -3.60 27.20
C LYS A 115 13.75 -3.21 25.73
N MET A 116 14.02 -1.96 25.36
CA MET A 116 13.80 -1.46 23.99
C MET A 116 14.72 -2.13 22.98
N GLN A 117 15.98 -2.40 23.33
CA GLN A 117 16.90 -3.16 22.47
C GLN A 117 16.38 -4.58 22.20
N ARG A 118 15.84 -5.26 23.23
CA ARG A 118 15.20 -6.57 23.05
C ARG A 118 14.00 -6.46 22.12
N LEU A 119 13.13 -5.47 22.32
CA LEU A 119 11.96 -5.25 21.47
C LEU A 119 12.32 -4.94 20.01
N ARG A 120 13.34 -4.10 19.77
CA ARG A 120 13.88 -3.82 18.41
C ARG A 120 14.35 -5.10 17.74
N THR A 121 15.11 -5.92 18.47
CA THR A 121 15.61 -7.21 17.95
C THR A 121 14.46 -8.13 17.54
N TRP A 122 13.40 -8.20 18.36
CA TRP A 122 12.22 -9.00 18.02
C TRP A 122 11.43 -8.41 16.85
N ASN A 123 11.19 -7.09 16.85
CA ASN A 123 10.49 -6.40 15.76
C ASN A 123 11.19 -6.64 14.42
N GLU A 124 12.52 -6.52 14.36
CA GLU A 124 13.30 -6.78 13.15
C GLU A 124 13.19 -8.24 12.70
N ARG A 125 13.23 -9.20 13.63
CA ARG A 125 13.09 -10.64 13.31
C ARG A 125 11.72 -11.03 12.80
N PHE A 126 10.65 -10.40 13.30
CA PHE A 126 9.28 -10.73 12.90
C PHE A 126 8.87 -10.13 11.55
N ARG A 127 9.57 -9.10 11.09
CA ARG A 127 9.21 -8.37 9.87
C ARG A 127 9.36 -9.17 8.59
N THR A 128 10.33 -10.07 8.54
CA THR A 128 10.57 -10.89 7.35
C THR A 128 10.32 -12.35 7.71
N ARG A 129 9.17 -12.87 7.30
CA ARG A 129 8.77 -14.25 7.59
C ARG A 129 9.31 -15.22 6.55
N ASP A 130 9.26 -14.80 5.28
CA ASP A 130 9.59 -15.66 4.15
C ASP A 130 10.89 -15.26 3.43
N SER A 131 11.43 -16.19 2.64
CA SER A 131 12.60 -15.94 1.78
C SER A 131 12.33 -14.84 0.74
N LYS A 132 11.14 -14.84 0.13
CA LYS A 132 10.72 -13.81 -0.83
C LYS A 132 10.72 -12.41 -0.19
N GLU A 133 10.18 -12.26 1.01
CA GLU A 133 10.19 -10.98 1.73
C GLU A 133 11.60 -10.49 2.09
N ARG A 134 12.50 -11.40 2.49
CA ARG A 134 13.90 -11.06 2.77
C ARG A 134 14.62 -10.57 1.52
N ASN A 135 14.42 -11.27 0.40
CA ASN A 135 14.94 -10.87 -0.90
C ASN A 135 14.40 -9.48 -1.29
N LEU A 136 13.09 -9.28 -1.19
CA LEU A 136 12.45 -8.02 -1.53
C LEU A 136 12.97 -6.86 -0.66
N LYS A 137 13.12 -7.08 0.65
CA LYS A 137 13.68 -6.08 1.57
C LYS A 137 15.11 -5.67 1.18
N GLN A 138 15.95 -6.63 0.82
CA GLN A 138 17.32 -6.35 0.39
C GLN A 138 17.33 -5.60 -0.95
N ALA A 139 16.58 -6.07 -1.93
CA ALA A 139 16.54 -5.48 -3.27
C ALA A 139 15.99 -4.05 -3.27
N LEU A 140 14.91 -3.80 -2.54
CA LEU A 140 14.34 -2.45 -2.41
C LEU A 140 15.31 -1.49 -1.71
N GLY A 141 16.08 -1.98 -0.73
CA GLY A 141 17.15 -1.21 -0.11
C GLY A 141 18.28 -0.85 -1.10
N GLU A 142 18.68 -1.79 -1.97
CA GLU A 142 19.68 -1.52 -3.00
C GLU A 142 19.16 -0.55 -4.09
N ILE A 143 17.89 -0.70 -4.50
CA ILE A 143 17.23 0.25 -5.42
C ILE A 143 17.27 1.66 -4.82
N ASP A 144 16.90 1.81 -3.55
CA ASP A 144 16.90 3.12 -2.90
C ASP A 144 18.33 3.70 -2.75
N ARG A 145 19.32 2.86 -2.41
CA ARG A 145 20.73 3.26 -2.34
C ARG A 145 21.24 3.76 -3.70
N MET A 146 20.99 3.00 -4.77
CA MET A 146 21.43 3.36 -6.13
C MET A 146 20.70 4.60 -6.64
N ALA A 147 19.38 4.67 -6.45
CA ALA A 147 18.59 5.82 -6.85
C ALA A 147 19.01 7.10 -6.12
N SER A 148 19.32 7.00 -4.83
CA SER A 148 19.85 8.11 -4.05
C SER A 148 21.21 8.57 -4.54
N ALA A 149 22.11 7.64 -4.87
CA ALA A 149 23.42 7.97 -5.43
C ALA A 149 23.33 8.65 -6.82
N LEU A 150 22.32 8.30 -7.61
CA LEU A 150 22.08 8.86 -8.94
C LEU A 150 21.18 10.10 -8.93
N GLY A 151 20.64 10.50 -7.77
CA GLY A 151 19.71 11.64 -7.66
C GLY A 151 18.37 11.41 -8.34
N LEU A 152 17.92 10.15 -8.45
CA LEU A 152 16.68 9.82 -9.13
C LEU A 152 15.44 10.20 -8.28
N PRO A 153 14.38 10.73 -8.92
CA PRO A 153 13.14 11.11 -8.25
C PRO A 153 12.34 9.88 -7.77
N GLU A 154 11.42 10.10 -6.84
CA GLU A 154 10.66 9.06 -6.15
C GLU A 154 9.81 8.21 -7.09
N ASN A 155 9.18 8.81 -8.10
CA ASN A 155 8.40 8.10 -9.11
C ASN A 155 9.21 7.02 -9.84
N VAL A 156 10.50 7.25 -10.08
CA VAL A 156 11.39 6.27 -10.71
C VAL A 156 11.70 5.12 -9.74
N ARG A 157 11.92 5.43 -8.46
CA ARG A 157 12.16 4.42 -7.41
C ARG A 157 10.96 3.51 -7.22
N GLU A 158 9.78 4.10 -7.19
CA GLU A 158 8.52 3.37 -7.06
C GLU A 158 8.27 2.49 -8.28
N THR A 159 8.48 3.01 -9.49
CA THR A 159 8.37 2.20 -10.73
C THR A 159 9.34 1.02 -10.72
N ALA A 160 10.60 1.23 -10.33
CA ALA A 160 11.58 0.14 -10.22
C ALA A 160 11.16 -0.91 -9.18
N SER A 161 10.57 -0.47 -8.07
CA SER A 161 10.04 -1.34 -7.01
C SER A 161 8.88 -2.20 -7.51
N VAL A 162 7.97 -1.64 -8.31
CA VAL A 162 6.87 -2.38 -8.95
C VAL A 162 7.40 -3.42 -9.93
N ILE A 163 8.37 -3.05 -10.78
CA ILE A 163 8.98 -3.98 -11.74
C ILE A 163 9.66 -5.15 -11.00
N TYR A 164 10.41 -4.86 -9.94
CA TYR A 164 11.07 -5.91 -9.15
C TYR A 164 10.08 -6.87 -8.50
N ARG A 165 8.98 -6.35 -7.94
CA ARG A 165 7.90 -7.16 -7.37
C ARG A 165 7.31 -8.11 -8.41
N ARG A 166 6.96 -7.60 -9.60
CA ARG A 166 6.44 -8.43 -10.70
C ARG A 166 7.42 -9.55 -11.07
N ALA A 167 8.70 -9.24 -11.21
CA ALA A 167 9.72 -10.24 -11.53
C ALA A 167 9.89 -11.31 -10.42
N LEU A 168 9.71 -10.94 -9.15
CA LEU A 168 9.75 -11.87 -8.02
C LEU A 168 8.48 -12.74 -7.93
N ASP A 169 7.32 -12.17 -8.25
CA ASP A 169 6.03 -12.86 -8.27
C ASP A 169 5.97 -13.87 -9.42
N GLU A 170 6.54 -13.52 -10.57
CA GLU A 170 6.73 -14.39 -11.75
C GLU A 170 7.89 -15.40 -11.61
N ASP A 171 8.55 -15.46 -10.44
CA ASP A 171 9.68 -16.37 -10.15
C ASP A 171 10.84 -16.29 -11.18
N LEU A 172 11.16 -15.09 -11.69
CA LEU A 172 12.22 -14.87 -12.69
C LEU A 172 13.63 -14.71 -12.09
N LEU A 173 13.72 -14.60 -10.76
CA LEU A 173 14.95 -14.28 -10.01
C LEU A 173 15.63 -15.44 -9.23
N PRO A 174 15.28 -16.73 -9.35
CA PRO A 174 15.92 -17.78 -8.56
C PRO A 174 17.40 -17.93 -8.91
N GLY A 175 18.26 -17.96 -7.89
CA GLY A 175 19.71 -18.18 -8.04
C GLY A 175 20.51 -16.99 -8.57
N ARG A 176 19.87 -15.82 -8.78
CA ARG A 176 20.57 -14.58 -9.17
C ARG A 176 21.06 -13.83 -7.94
N SER A 177 22.20 -13.14 -8.07
CA SER A 177 22.67 -12.22 -7.04
C SER A 177 21.71 -11.04 -6.94
N ILE A 178 21.45 -10.63 -5.69
CA ILE A 178 20.68 -9.45 -5.33
C ILE A 178 21.66 -8.31 -5.08
#